data_AF-A0A9D1ZJT0-F1
#
_entry.id   AF-A0A9D1ZJT0-F1
#
_cell.length_a   1.000
_cell.length_b   1.000
_cell.length_c   1.000
_cell.angle_alpha   90.00
_cell.angle_beta   90.00
_cell.angle_gamma   90.00
#
_symmetry.space_group_name_H-M   'P 1'
#
loop_
_entity.id
_entity.type
_entity.pdbx_description
1 polymer ?
#
loop_
_entity_poly.entity_id
_entity_poly.type
_entity_poly.pdbx_seq_one_letter_code
_entity_poly.pdbx_strand_id
1 'polypeptide(L)'
;MANYATNLFYAETQNGNDLKKVEDYLEKNFCDCYVNRLENAIDCEFSSKWIYPEEMIDNMLSLLKDKNDIYIRVLTHELCNEYVSFRVYQNGKWDVKC
;
A
#
# COMPACT_ATOMS: atom_id res chain seq x y z
N MET A 1 -10.66 14.52 17.34
CA MET A 1 -10.11 13.17 17.06
C MET A 1 -9.58 13.19 15.64
N ALA A 2 -8.42 12.59 15.39
CA ALA A 2 -8.01 12.33 14.01
C ALA A 2 -8.82 11.14 13.51
N ASN A 3 -9.49 11.26 12.36
CA ASN A 3 -10.10 10.10 11.72
C ASN A 3 -8.99 9.34 11.00
N TYR A 4 -8.90 8.04 11.26
CA TYR A 4 -7.96 7.14 10.60
C TYR A 4 -8.70 6.39 9.51
N ALA A 5 -8.11 6.35 8.32
CA ALA A 5 -8.58 5.51 7.23
C ALA A 5 -7.84 4.16 7.28
N THR A 6 -8.59 3.08 7.10
CA THR A 6 -8.06 1.72 6.96
C THR A 6 -7.62 1.51 5.52
N ASN A 7 -6.43 0.94 5.32
CA ASN A 7 -5.87 0.59 4.02
C ASN A 7 -5.74 -0.93 3.92
N LEU A 8 -6.51 -1.55 3.02
CA LEU A 8 -6.34 -2.94 2.62
C LEU A 8 -5.39 -2.97 1.42
N PHE A 9 -4.13 -3.27 1.69
CA PHE A 9 -3.01 -3.23 0.76
C PHE A 9 -2.62 -4.64 0.31
N TYR A 10 -2.38 -4.80 -0.98
CA TYR A 10 -1.81 -6.01 -1.53
C TYR A 10 -0.71 -5.66 -2.52
N ALA A 11 0.43 -6.35 -2.43
CA ALA A 11 1.51 -6.26 -3.40
C ALA A 11 1.99 -7.65 -3.84
N GLU A 12 2.31 -7.81 -5.12
CA GLU A 12 2.86 -9.03 -5.69
C GLU A 12 4.01 -8.71 -6.64
N THR A 13 5.12 -9.42 -6.50
CA THR A 13 6.27 -9.34 -7.42
C THR A 13 7.13 -10.59 -7.34
N GLN A 14 7.80 -10.92 -8.45
CA GLN A 14 8.84 -11.96 -8.48
C GLN A 14 10.17 -11.47 -7.87
N ASN A 15 10.36 -10.16 -7.69
CA ASN A 15 11.54 -9.61 -7.04
C ASN A 15 11.38 -9.64 -5.51
N GLY A 16 11.86 -10.72 -4.89
CA GLY A 16 11.78 -10.91 -3.43
C GLY A 16 12.47 -9.82 -2.59
N ASN A 17 13.50 -9.14 -3.13
CA ASN A 17 14.16 -8.04 -2.44
C ASN A 17 13.27 -6.78 -2.40
N ASP A 18 12.60 -6.47 -3.51
CA ASP A 18 11.66 -5.35 -3.54
C ASP A 18 10.41 -5.67 -2.71
N LEU A 19 9.94 -6.91 -2.72
CA LEU A 19 8.88 -7.36 -1.81
C LEU A 19 9.29 -7.17 -0.34
N LYS A 20 10.54 -7.50 0.02
CA LYS A 20 11.05 -7.27 1.38
C LYS A 20 11.10 -5.78 1.74
N LYS A 21 11.50 -4.90 0.82
CA LYS A 21 11.46 -3.45 1.04
C LYS A 21 10.04 -2.93 1.27
N VAL A 22 9.04 -3.48 0.55
CA VAL A 22 7.64 -3.11 0.77
C VAL A 22 7.21 -3.46 2.19
N GLU A 23 7.45 -4.71 2.64
CA GLU A 23 7.17 -5.13 4.02
C GLU A 23 7.85 -4.23 5.05
N ASP A 24 9.18 -4.04 4.94
CA ASP A 24 9.94 -3.24 5.89
C ASP A 24 9.48 -1.77 5.92
N TYR A 25 9.08 -1.22 4.77
CA TYR A 25 8.56 0.14 4.69
C TYR A 25 7.19 0.26 5.37
N LEU A 26 6.28 -0.68 5.12
CA LEU A 26 4.94 -0.67 5.69
C LEU A 26 5.00 -0.78 7.22
N GLU A 27 5.76 -1.74 7.77
CA GLU A 27 5.92 -1.93 9.22
C GLU A 27 6.57 -0.73 9.90
N LYS A 28 7.50 -0.05 9.23
CA LYS A 28 8.24 1.08 9.79
C LYS A 28 7.42 2.38 9.81
N ASN A 29 6.59 2.62 8.79
CA ASN A 29 5.99 3.95 8.57
C ASN A 29 4.51 4.04 8.96
N PHE A 30 3.80 2.91 9.09
CA PHE A 30 2.38 2.91 9.43
C PHE A 30 2.09 2.25 10.77
N CYS A 31 1.13 2.81 11.52
CA CYS A 31 0.64 2.23 12.76
C CYS A 31 -0.40 1.13 12.48
N ASP A 32 -0.58 0.22 13.44
CA ASP A 32 -1.52 -0.91 13.35
C ASP A 32 -1.34 -1.69 12.05
N CYS A 33 -0.08 -1.87 11.65
CA CYS A 33 0.31 -2.52 10.42
C CYS A 33 0.35 -4.04 10.63
N TYR A 34 -0.57 -4.75 10.01
CA TYR A 34 -0.66 -6.20 10.03
C TYR A 34 -0.22 -6.74 8.68
N VAL A 35 1.04 -7.19 8.60
CA VAL A 35 1.60 -7.78 7.38
C VAL A 35 1.43 -9.29 7.40
N ASN A 36 0.86 -9.84 6.32
CA ASN A 36 0.84 -11.26 6.02
C ASN A 36 1.74 -11.53 4.81
N ARG A 37 2.95 -12.04 5.07
CA ARG A 37 3.94 -12.36 4.04
C ARG A 37 3.64 -13.71 3.40
N LEU A 38 3.40 -13.70 2.08
CA LEU A 38 3.29 -14.87 1.22
C LEU A 38 4.61 -15.08 0.45
N GLU A 39 4.69 -16.12 -0.39
CA GLU A 39 5.90 -16.45 -1.15
C GLU A 39 6.37 -15.28 -2.04
N ASN A 40 5.49 -14.81 -2.91
CA ASN A 40 5.76 -13.72 -3.87
C ASN A 40 4.84 -12.50 -3.65
N ALA A 41 4.11 -12.45 -2.54
CA ALA A 41 3.13 -11.42 -2.27
C ALA A 41 3.08 -11.00 -0.80
N ILE A 42 2.50 -9.84 -0.56
CA ILE A 42 2.15 -9.29 0.75
C ILE A 42 0.67 -8.94 0.72
N ASP A 43 -0.07 -9.41 1.71
CA ASP A 43 -1.38 -8.89 2.08
C ASP A 43 -1.22 -8.11 3.39
N CYS A 44 -1.69 -6.87 3.46
CA CYS A 44 -1.43 -6.00 4.58
C CYS A 44 -2.62 -5.09 4.89
N GLU A 45 -2.93 -4.93 6.16
CA GLU A 45 -3.84 -3.89 6.66
C GLU A 45 -3.04 -2.87 7.47
N PHE A 46 -3.26 -1.57 7.23
CA PHE A 46 -2.64 -0.52 8.04
C PHE A 46 -3.47 0.77 8.10
N SER A 47 -3.20 1.59 9.12
CA SER A 47 -3.89 2.86 9.34
C SER A 47 -3.15 4.06 8.73
N SER A 48 -3.91 5.00 8.18
CA SER A 48 -3.42 6.28 7.66
C SER A 48 -4.27 7.45 8.18
N LYS A 49 -3.73 8.67 8.20
CA LYS A 49 -4.50 9.85 8.63
C LYS A 49 -5.43 10.31 7.51
N TRP A 50 -6.73 10.31 7.78
CA TRP A 50 -7.81 10.86 6.95
C TRP A 50 -8.07 10.17 5.61
N ILE A 51 -7.03 9.98 4.78
CA ILE A 51 -7.14 9.57 3.37
C ILE A 51 -6.00 8.63 2.98
N TYR A 52 -6.05 8.12 1.75
CA TYR A 52 -4.94 7.34 1.16
C TYR A 52 -3.60 8.08 1.28
N PRO A 53 -2.55 7.46 1.85
CA PRO A 53 -1.26 8.13 2.12
C PRO A 53 -0.36 8.16 0.87
N GLU A 54 -0.77 8.92 -0.15
CA GLU A 54 -0.12 8.97 -1.47
C GLU A 54 1.39 9.22 -1.41
N GLU A 55 1.83 10.26 -0.70
CA GLU A 55 3.25 10.60 -0.59
C GLU A 55 4.10 9.47 0.00
N MET A 56 3.59 8.78 1.03
CA MET A 56 4.31 7.68 1.67
C MET A 56 4.41 6.47 0.74
N ILE A 57 3.34 6.12 0.02
CA ILE A 57 3.36 5.00 -0.91
C ILE A 57 4.22 5.31 -2.14
N ASP A 58 4.20 6.55 -2.65
CA ASP A 58 5.07 6.95 -3.75
C ASP A 58 6.55 6.97 -3.34
N ASN A 59 6.84 7.38 -2.10
CA ASN A 59 8.18 7.26 -1.52
C ASN A 59 8.62 5.80 -1.43
N MET A 60 7.74 4.88 -1.00
CA MET A 60 8.03 3.44 -1.01
C MET A 60 8.34 2.94 -2.42
N LEU A 61 7.52 3.28 -3.42
CA LEU A 61 7.71 2.90 -4.82
C LEU A 61 9.04 3.42 -5.38
N SER A 62 9.50 4.59 -4.95
CA SER A 62 10.78 5.17 -5.39
C SER A 62 12.01 4.36 -4.94
N LEU A 63 11.88 3.54 -3.90
CA LEU A 63 12.95 2.69 -3.35
C LEU A 63 13.04 1.32 -4.04
N LEU A 64 12.04 0.96 -4.84
CA LEU A 64 11.97 -0.32 -5.54
C LEU A 64 12.82 -0.28 -6.81
N LYS A 65 13.51 -1.39 -7.10
CA LYS A 65 14.34 -1.52 -8.29
C LYS A 65 13.48 -1.79 -9.52
N ASP A 66 12.57 -2.76 -9.41
CA ASP A 66 11.72 -3.26 -10.50
C ASP A 66 10.26 -2.83 -10.29
N LYS A 67 10.05 -1.53 -10.01
CA LYS A 67 8.71 -0.97 -9.77
C LYS A 67 7.76 -1.12 -10.96
N ASN A 68 8.24 -1.37 -12.17
CA ASN A 68 7.35 -1.61 -13.30
C ASN A 68 6.72 -3.01 -13.27
N ASP A 69 7.34 -3.96 -12.55
CA ASP A 69 6.96 -5.37 -12.50
C ASP A 69 6.21 -5.74 -11.21
N ILE A 70 6.07 -4.80 -10.27
CA ILE A 70 5.24 -4.98 -9.08
C ILE A 70 3.79 -4.63 -9.40
N TYR A 71 2.89 -5.51 -8.98
CA TYR A 71 1.45 -5.24 -8.92
C TYR A 71 1.10 -4.80 -7.51
N ILE A 72 0.39 -3.68 -7.37
CA ILE A 72 -0.14 -3.22 -6.07
C ILE A 72 -1.62 -2.87 -6.23
N ARG A 73 -2.43 -3.21 -5.24
CA ARG A 73 -3.78 -2.65 -5.08
C ARG A 73 -3.98 -2.19 -3.65
N VAL A 74 -4.67 -1.07 -3.48
CA VAL A 74 -5.00 -0.52 -2.16
C VAL A 74 -6.45 -0.06 -2.16
N LEU A 75 -7.25 -0.59 -1.24
CA LEU A 75 -8.55 -0.04 -0.89
C LEU A 75 -8.40 0.75 0.41
N THR A 76 -8.57 2.06 0.34
CA THR A 76 -8.62 2.92 1.52
C THR A 76 -10.06 3.30 1.80
N HIS A 77 -10.50 3.16 3.06
CA HIS A 77 -11.83 3.61 3.46
C HIS A 77 -11.84 4.25 4.86
N GLU A 78 -12.74 5.22 5.04
CA GLU A 78 -13.03 5.86 6.32
C GLU A 78 -14.53 6.14 6.41
N LEU A 79 -15.22 5.52 7.36
CA LEU A 79 -16.68 5.48 7.38
C LEU A 79 -17.32 6.77 7.89
N CYS A 80 -16.68 7.54 8.77
CA CYS A 80 -17.29 8.74 9.36
C CYS A 80 -17.46 9.86 8.32
N ASN A 81 -16.53 10.00 7.38
CA ASN A 81 -16.62 10.96 6.27
C ASN A 81 -17.01 10.30 4.94
N GLU A 82 -17.48 9.06 4.96
CA GLU A 82 -17.90 8.31 3.76
C GLU A 82 -16.82 8.29 2.66
N TYR A 83 -15.54 8.26 3.06
CA TYR A 83 -14.41 8.29 2.16
C TYR A 83 -14.07 6.87 1.69
N VAL A 84 -13.86 6.73 0.39
CA VAL A 84 -13.33 5.52 -0.24
C VAL A 84 -12.38 5.92 -1.37
N SER A 85 -11.30 5.16 -1.55
CA SER A 85 -10.39 5.29 -2.67
C SER A 85 -9.88 3.89 -3.02
N PHE A 86 -10.06 3.48 -4.27
CA PHE A 86 -9.50 2.22 -4.77
C PHE A 86 -8.46 2.49 -5.85
N ARG A 87 -7.23 2.04 -5.62
CA ARG A 87 -6.09 2.33 -6.49
C ARG A 87 -5.36 1.06 -6.87
N VAL A 88 -4.94 0.99 -8.12
CA VAL A 88 -4.13 -0.11 -8.66
C VAL A 88 -2.86 0.46 -9.28
N TYR A 89 -1.71 -0.08 -8.90
CA TYR A 89 -0.43 0.20 -9.53
C TYR A 89 -0.01 -1.02 -10.35
N GLN A 90 0.25 -0.80 -11.62
CA GLN A 90 0.76 -1.82 -12.52
C GLN A 90 1.51 -1.15 -13.67
N ASN A 91 2.54 -1.80 -14.20
CA ASN A 91 3.34 -1.28 -15.32
C ASN A 91 3.87 0.15 -15.07
N GLY A 92 4.25 0.43 -13.82
CA GLY A 92 4.82 1.72 -13.42
C GLY A 92 3.81 2.86 -13.26
N LYS A 93 2.49 2.60 -13.30
CA LYS A 93 1.45 3.63 -13.31
C LYS A 93 0.33 3.32 -12.32
N TRP A 94 -0.17 4.38 -11.68
CA TRP A 94 -1.40 4.34 -10.90
C TRP A 94 -2.64 4.48 -11.79
N ASP A 95 -3.64 3.68 -11.47
CA ASP A 95 -5.00 3.74 -12.00
C ASP A 95 -5.97 3.86 -10.80
N VAL A 96 -6.61 5.03 -10.69
CA VAL A 96 -7.57 5.34 -9.63
C VAL A 96 -8.97 4.96 -10.12
N LYS A 97 -9.61 4.01 -9.44
CA LYS A 97 -10.88 3.41 -9.89
C LYS A 97 -12.13 4.12 -9.37
N CYS A 98 -12.04 4.75 -8.20
CA CYS A 98 -13.10 5.53 -7.58
C CYS A 98 -12.53 6.46 -6.51
#